data_AF-A0A1G1G0Z9-F1
#
_entry.id   AF-A0A1G1G0Z9-F1
#
_cell.length_a   1.000
_cell.length_b   1.000
_cell.length_c   1.000
_cell.angle_alpha   90.00
_cell.angle_beta   90.00
_cell.angle_gamma   90.00
#
_symmetry.space_group_name_H-M   'P 1'
#
loop_
_entity.id
_entity.type
_entity.pdbx_description
1 polymer ?
#
loop_
_entity_poly.entity_id
_entity_poly.type
_entity_poly.pdbx_seq_one_letter_code
_entity_poly.pdbx_strand_id
1 'polypeptide(L)' 'MDKKNNISISSMIQKGRKVDEAVPVVMMTHDAVERDVNKALAEIDQMDCVAGPTIVIRVEEGSQG' A
#
# COMPACT_ATOMS: atom_id res chain seq x y z
N MET A 1 -7.65 -6.60 -2.22
CA MET A 1 -7.95 -6.00 -3.55
C MET A 1 -8.80 -4.77 -3.31
N ASP A 2 -8.29 -3.60 -3.66
CA ASP A 2 -9.06 -2.37 -3.70
C ASP A 2 -9.80 -2.31 -5.05
N LYS A 3 -11.09 -2.63 -5.02
CA LYS A 3 -11.93 -2.68 -6.22
C LYS A 3 -12.25 -1.30 -6.77
N LYS A 4 -12.19 -0.25 -5.95
CA LYS A 4 -12.56 1.11 -6.37
C LYS A 4 -11.48 1.71 -7.26
N ASN A 5 -10.22 1.40 -6.98
CA ASN A 5 -9.06 1.90 -7.72
C ASN A 5 -8.40 0.85 -8.63
N ASN A 6 -9.03 -0.32 -8.83
CA ASN A 6 -8.48 -1.41 -9.66
C ASN A 6 -7.07 -1.87 -9.23
N ILE A 7 -6.80 -1.92 -7.92
CA ILE A 7 -5.50 -2.33 -7.37
C ILE A 7 -5.62 -3.71 -6.71
N SER A 8 -4.84 -4.65 -7.23
CA SER A 8 -4.71 -5.99 -6.66
C SER A 8 -3.48 -6.08 -5.77
N ILE A 9 -3.64 -6.59 -4.55
CA ILE A 9 -2.54 -6.79 -3.61
C ILE A 9 -1.86 -8.12 -3.96
N SER A 10 -0.57 -8.07 -4.26
CA SER A 10 0.28 -9.24 -4.49
C SER A 10 0.73 -9.87 -3.16
N SER A 11 1.15 -9.06 -2.20
CA SER A 11 1.48 -9.53 -0.85
C SER A 11 1.31 -8.46 0.21
N MET A 12 1.20 -8.88 1.46
CA MET A 12 1.07 -8.00 2.62
C MET A 12 1.85 -8.56 3.80
N ILE A 13 2.54 -7.70 4.53
CA ILE A 13 3.29 -8.03 5.74
C ILE A 13 2.91 -7.02 6.82
N GLN A 14 2.50 -7.52 7.98
CA GLN A 14 2.31 -6.71 9.19
C GLN A 14 3.11 -7.34 10.31
N LYS A 15 4.17 -6.65 10.75
CA LYS A 15 5.05 -7.15 11.82
C LYS A 15 4.67 -6.49 13.14
N GLY A 16 4.41 -7.31 14.15
CA GLY A 16 4.07 -6.88 15.50
C GLY A 16 2.60 -7.07 15.85
N ARG A 17 2.36 -7.37 17.12
CA ARG A 17 1.06 -7.30 17.76
C ARG A 17 1.28 -6.56 19.06
N LYS A 18 0.87 -5.30 19.10
CA LYS A 18 0.84 -4.50 20.31
C LYS A 18 -0.53 -3.87 20.43
N VAL A 19 -1.08 -3.94 21.64
CA VAL A 19 -2.32 -3.25 21.97
C VAL A 19 -1.97 -1.77 22.11
N ASP A 20 -2.78 -0.89 21.54
CA ASP A 20 -2.68 0.58 21.63
C ASP A 20 -1.46 1.25 20.97
N GLU A 21 -0.74 0.56 20.09
CA GLU A 21 0.33 1.17 19.26
C GLU A 21 0.07 0.97 17.77
N ALA A 22 0.45 1.97 16.95
CA ALA A 22 0.45 1.82 15.51
C ALA A 22 1.42 0.72 15.08
N VAL A 23 0.97 -0.17 14.20
CA VAL A 23 1.76 -1.29 13.67
C VAL A 23 2.07 -1.06 12.19
N PRO A 24 3.30 -1.32 11.73
CA PRO A 24 3.66 -1.12 10.34
C PRO A 24 3.01 -2.18 9.45
N VAL A 25 2.38 -1.72 8.38
CA VAL A 25 1.86 -2.53 7.29
C VAL A 25 2.66 -2.24 6.03
N VAL A 26 3.17 -3.29 5.38
CA VAL A 26 3.84 -3.23 4.08
C VAL A 26 2.99 -4.01 3.08
N MET A 27 2.68 -3.41 1.94
CA MET A 27 1.91 -4.04 0.86
C MET A 27 2.71 -3.98 -0.43
N MET A 28 2.68 -5.07 -1.20
CA MET A 28 3.12 -5.13 -2.59
C MET A 28 1.86 -5.27 -3.45
N THR A 29 1.72 -4.47 -4.50
CA THR A 29 0.63 -4.63 -5.47
C THR A 29 1.11 -5.47 -6.66
N HIS A 30 0.18 -5.95 -7.47
CA HIS A 30 0.49 -6.21 -8.87
C HIS A 30 0.68 -4.88 -9.63
N ASP A 31 1.07 -4.96 -10.90
CA ASP A 31 1.10 -3.81 -11.79
C ASP A 31 -0.23 -3.05 -11.73
N ALA A 32 -0.12 -1.74 -11.51
CA ALA A 32 -1.25 -0.86 -11.35
C ALA A 32 -0.96 0.48 -12.00
N VAL A 33 -2.01 1.14 -12.49
CA VAL A 33 -1.90 2.48 -13.04
C VAL A 33 -1.57 3.47 -11.92
N GLU A 34 -0.48 4.21 -12.05
CA GLU A 34 0.03 5.14 -11.01
C GLU A 34 -1.04 6.13 -10.52
N ARG A 35 -1.86 6.65 -11.43
CA ARG A 35 -2.98 7.54 -11.07
C ARG A 35 -3.93 6.89 -10.07
N ASP A 36 -4.22 5.61 -10.24
CA ASP A 36 -5.18 4.91 -9.41
C ASP A 36 -4.54 4.51 -8.06
N VAL A 37 -3.23 4.21 -8.05
CA VAL A 37 -2.44 4.09 -6.81
C VAL A 37 -2.48 5.38 -6.00
N ASN A 38 -2.24 6.53 -6.62
CA ASN A 38 -2.28 7.83 -5.93
C ASN A 38 -3.67 8.14 -5.34
N LYS A 39 -4.75 7.76 -6.02
CA LYS A 39 -6.12 7.90 -5.49
C LYS A 39 -6.35 7.02 -4.26
N ALA A 40 -5.94 5.75 -4.34
CA ALA A 40 -6.05 4.82 -3.21
C ALA A 40 -5.27 5.31 -2.00
N LEU A 41 -4.04 5.80 -2.20
CA LEU A 41 -3.21 6.36 -1.13
C LEU A 41 -3.82 7.60 -0.49
N ALA A 42 -4.36 8.52 -1.30
CA ALA A 42 -5.05 9.71 -0.78
C ALA A 42 -6.26 9.34 0.08
N GLU A 43 -6.97 8.25 -0.24
CA GLU A 43 -8.07 7.73 0.57
C GLU A 43 -7.58 7.03 1.84
N ILE A 44 -6.49 6.26 1.76
CA ILE A 44 -5.87 5.56 2.90
C ILE A 44 -5.33 6.57 3.92
N ASP A 45 -4.59 7.58 3.49
CA ASP A 45 -3.99 8.59 4.36
C ASP A 45 -5.02 9.44 5.13
N GLN A 46 -6.29 9.41 4.72
CA GLN A 46 -7.40 10.09 5.40
C GLN A 46 -8.15 9.20 6.40
N MET A 47 -7.81 7.91 6.51
CA MET A 47 -8.50 7.00 7.42
C MET A 47 -8.07 7.26 8.87
N ASP A 48 -9.03 7.28 9.81
CA ASP A 48 -8.78 7.51 11.24
C ASP A 48 -7.77 6.52 11.86
N CYS A 49 -7.61 5.34 11.27
CA CYS A 49 -6.69 4.30 11.74
C CYS A 49 -5.26 4.44 11.20
N VAL A 50 -5.00 5.38 10.30
CA VAL A 50 -3.68 5.60 9.70
C VAL A 50 -2.97 6.70 10.49
N ALA A 51 -1.93 6.30 11.22
CA ALA A 51 -1.23 7.17 12.16
C ALA A 51 -0.26 8.18 11.49
N GLY A 52 -0.03 8.09 10.18
CA GLY A 52 0.90 8.95 9.46
C GLY A 52 0.91 8.69 7.95
N PRO A 53 1.60 9.52 7.15
CA PRO A 53 1.56 9.45 5.69
C PRO A 53 2.16 8.13 5.16
N THR A 54 1.55 7.60 4.11
CA THR A 54 2.04 6.38 3.45
C THR A 54 3.33 6.64 2.66
N ILE A 55 4.28 5.70 2.74
CA ILE A 55 5.51 5.73 1.95
C ILE A 55 5.34 4.83 0.73
N VAL A 56 5.71 5.32 -0.46
CA VAL A 56 5.60 4.60 -1.73
C VAL A 56 6.97 4.34 -2.32
N ILE A 57 7.22 3.08 -2.70
CA ILE A 57 8.42 2.66 -3.43
C ILE A 57 7.94 2.00 -4.72
N ARG A 58 8.35 2.54 -5.87
CA ARG A 58 8.09 1.91 -7.18
C ARG A 58 9.05 0.74 -7.37
N VAL A 59 8.52 -0.38 -7.83
CA VAL A 59 9.29 -1.59 -8.14
C VAL A 59 9.14 -1.83 -9.63
N GLU A 60 10.27 -1.85 -10.34
CA GLU A 60 10.34 -2.24 -11.74
C GLU A 60 11.00 -3.60 -11.80
N GLU A 61 10.49 -4.51 -12.64
CA GLU A 61 11.22 -5.73 -12.94
C GLU A 61 12.50 -5.34 -13.68
N GLY A 62 13.65 -5.73 -13.14
CA GLY A 62 14.92 -5.52 -13.81
C GLY A 62 14.88 -6.19 -15.17
N SER A 63 15.17 -5.45 -16.24
CA SER A 63 15.31 -6.01 -17.58
C SER A 63 16.39 -7.08 -17.56
N GLN A 64 15.99 -8.35 -17.55
CA GLN A 64 16.86 -9.48 -17.80
C GLN A 64 17.12 -9.48 -19.32
N GLY A 65 18.25 -8.91 -19.71
CA GLY A 65 18.78 -9.01 -21.07
C GLY A 65 19.44 -10.36 -21.34
#